data_AF-A0A6L5WMK1-F1
#
_entry.id   AF-A0A6L5WMK1-F1
#
_cell.length_a   1.000
_cell.length_b   1.000
_cell.length_c   1.000
_cell.angle_alpha   90.00
_cell.angle_beta   90.00
_cell.angle_gamma   90.00
#
_symmetry.space_group_name_H-M   'P 1'
#
loop_
_entity.id
_entity.type
_entity.pdbx_description
1 polymer ?
#
loop_
_entity_poly.entity_id
_entity_poly.type
_entity_poly.pdbx_seq_one_letter_code
_entity_poly.pdbx_strand_id
1 'polypeptide(L)' 'MEGAPIDELNKGIEIFFNAIKEDEMALYFAEIFIVTFGGFAQQNRDFKGLNIDDSHPNLNAYDRTPMGEAVNLALDLL' A
#
# COMPACT_ATOMS: atom_id res chain seq x y z
N MET A 1 14.72 -3.21 8.25
CA MET A 1 13.30 -3.45 7.94
C MET A 1 12.94 -4.93 8.01
N GLU A 2 13.89 -5.86 7.87
CA GLU A 2 13.60 -7.30 8.09
C GLU A 2 13.13 -7.62 9.52
N GLY A 3 12.33 -8.68 9.65
CA GLY A 3 11.75 -9.17 10.90
C GLY A 3 10.52 -8.38 11.36
N ALA A 4 10.37 -8.20 12.67
CA ALA A 4 9.19 -7.58 13.27
C ALA A 4 8.72 -6.26 12.60
N PRO A 5 9.60 -5.33 12.15
CA PRO A 5 9.13 -4.11 11.51
C PRO A 5 8.35 -4.31 10.20
N ILE A 6 8.75 -5.25 9.33
CA ILE A 6 8.01 -5.52 8.09
C ILE A 6 6.72 -6.30 8.38
N ASP A 7 6.74 -7.18 9.38
CA ASP A 7 5.56 -7.94 9.81
C ASP A 7 4.48 -7.00 10.38
N GLU A 8 4.87 -6.03 11.21
CA GLU A 8 3.95 -5.02 11.74
C GLU A 8 3.43 -4.08 10.64
N LEU A 9 4.23 -3.76 9.62
CA LEU A 9 3.75 -3.00 8.46
C LEU A 9 2.68 -3.79 7.68
N ASN A 10 2.94 -5.05 7.39
CA ASN A 10 1.99 -5.93 6.69
C ASN A 10 0.68 -6.06 7.48
N LYS A 11 0.77 -6.25 8.79
CA LYS A 11 -0.39 -6.26 9.68
C LYS A 11 -1.13 -4.92 9.70
N GLY A 12 -0.41 -3.80 9.68
CA GLY A 12 -0.99 -2.47 9.58
C GLY A 12 -1.77 -2.25 8.28
N ILE A 13 -1.28 -2.78 7.16
CA ILE A 13 -2.00 -2.75 5.88
C ILE A 13 -3.31 -3.55 5.97
N GLU A 14 -3.27 -4.74 6.55
CA GLU A 14 -4.49 -5.55 6.77
C GLU A 14 -5.51 -4.80 7.63
N ILE A 15 -5.07 -4.21 8.74
CA ILE A 15 -5.93 -3.40 9.63
C ILE A 15 -6.53 -2.21 8.87
N PHE A 16 -5.74 -1.50 8.06
CA PHE A 16 -6.22 -0.37 7.26
C PHE A 16 -7.30 -0.81 6.26
N PHE A 17 -7.08 -1.92 5.54
CA PHE A 17 -8.05 -2.45 4.59
C PHE A 17 -9.35 -2.86 5.28
N ASN A 18 -9.27 -3.52 6.44
CA ASN A 18 -10.45 -3.90 7.22
C ASN A 18 -11.22 -2.67 7.71
N ALA A 19 -10.53 -1.63 8.17
CA ALA A 19 -11.18 -0.38 8.59
C ALA A 19 -11.95 0.30 7.46
N ILE A 20 -11.43 0.28 6.23
CA ILE A 20 -12.15 0.82 5.06
C ILE A 20 -13.36 -0.06 4.68
N LYS A 21 -13.26 -1.38 4.82
CA LYS A 21 -14.39 -2.29 4.55
C LYS A 21 -15.53 -2.16 5.56
N GLU A 22 -15.20 -1.86 6.81
CA GLU A 22 -16.17 -1.67 7.89
C GLU A 22 -16.93 -0.34 7.79
N ASP A 23 -16.37 0.64 7.08
CA ASP A 23 -17.03 1.92 6.77
C ASP A 23 -17.71 1.85 5.40
N GLU A 24 -19.05 1.82 5.37
CA GLU A 24 -19.83 1.71 4.13
C GLU A 24 -19.54 2.85 3.14
N MET A 25 -19.31 4.08 3.63
CA MET A 25 -18.99 5.20 2.75
C MET A 25 -17.60 5.02 2.16
N ALA A 26 -16.61 4.68 2.97
CA ALA A 26 -15.25 4.47 2.48
C ALA A 26 -15.16 3.29 1.50
N LEU A 27 -15.87 2.19 1.76
CA LEU A 27 -15.90 1.01 0.91
C LEU A 27 -16.33 1.31 -0.54
N TYR A 28 -17.29 2.22 -0.72
CA TYR A 28 -17.84 2.55 -2.04
C TYR A 28 -17.24 3.81 -2.69
N PHE A 29 -16.69 4.74 -1.90
CA PHE A 29 -16.21 6.02 -2.44
C PHE A 29 -14.69 6.19 -2.39
N ALA A 30 -13.98 5.43 -1.57
CA ALA A 30 -12.52 5.52 -1.49
C ALA A 30 -11.84 4.52 -2.42
N GLU A 31 -10.87 5.01 -3.19
CA GLU A 31 -9.96 4.19 -3.98
C GLU A 31 -8.57 4.20 -3.35
N ILE A 32 -7.91 3.04 -3.37
CA ILE A 32 -6.59 2.86 -2.76
C ILE A 32 -5.59 2.51 -3.84
N PHE A 33 -4.53 3.31 -3.94
CA PHE A 33 -3.31 3.02 -4.69
C PHE A 33 -2.13 2.86 -3.71
N ILE A 34 -1.16 2.03 -4.07
CA ILE A 34 0.01 1.77 -3.20
C ILE A 34 1.28 1.83 -4.04
N VAL A 35 2.20 2.71 -3.62
CA VAL A 35 3.58 2.76 -4.11
C VAL A 35 4.51 2.23 -3.03
N THR A 36 5.45 1.37 -3.40
CA THR A 36 6.44 0.78 -2.49
C THR A 36 7.85 1.16 -2.90
N PHE A 37 8.77 1.12 -1.93
CA PHE A 37 10.20 1.26 -2.17
C PHE A 37 10.99 0.22 -1.38
N GLY A 38 11.97 -0.35 -2.07
CA GLY A 38 12.90 -1.35 -1.58
C GLY A 38 13.69 -1.81 -2.80
N GLY A 39 14.96 -1.44 -2.91
CA GLY A 39 15.73 -1.55 -4.16
C GLY A 39 15.35 -0.52 -5.22
N PHE A 40 14.07 -0.51 -5.64
CA PHE A 40 13.51 0.44 -6.61
C PHE A 40 12.12 0.92 -6.17
N ALA A 41 11.66 2.04 -6.74
CA ALA A 41 10.30 2.53 -6.56
C ALA A 41 9.35 1.84 -7.55
N GLN A 42 8.18 1.42 -7.11
CA GLN A 42 7.19 0.80 -8.00
C GLN A 42 5.76 1.01 -7.51
N GLN A 43 4.85 1.09 -8.47
CA GLN A 43 3.42 0.96 -8.22
C GLN A 43 3.12 -0.51 -7.92
N ASN A 44 2.75 -0.79 -6.68
CA ASN A 44 2.41 -2.13 -6.23
C ASN A 44 0.91 -2.44 -6.40
N ARG A 45 0.07 -1.41 -6.31
CA ARG A 45 -1.37 -1.47 -6.54
C ARG A 45 -1.84 -0.18 -7.21
N ASP A 46 -2.69 -0.33 -8.22
CA ASP A 46 -3.39 0.78 -8.90
C ASP A 46 -4.63 1.25 -8.14
N PHE A 47 -5.13 2.44 -8.46
CA PHE A 47 -6.36 2.98 -7.88
C PHE A 47 -7.52 2.01 -8.08
N LYS A 48 -7.96 1.41 -6.98
CA LYS A 48 -9.14 0.54 -6.93
C LYS A 48 -9.82 0.62 -5.59
N GLY A 49 -11.15 0.71 -5.61
CA GLY A 49 -11.99 0.52 -4.43
C GLY A 49 -11.95 -0.92 -3.90
N LEU A 50 -12.14 -1.08 -2.60
CA LEU A 50 -12.14 -2.40 -1.94
C LEU A 50 -13.38 -3.24 -2.25
N ASN A 51 -14.44 -2.62 -2.79
CA ASN A 51 -15.60 -3.31 -3.32
C ASN A 51 -15.32 -4.06 -4.64
N ILE A 52 -14.22 -3.72 -5.33
CA ILE A 52 -13.80 -4.33 -6.60
C ILE A 52 -12.64 -5.30 -6.39
N ASP A 53 -11.62 -4.87 -5.64
CA ASP A 53 -10.40 -5.64 -5.38
C ASP A 53 -9.93 -5.39 -3.95
N ASP A 54 -10.17 -6.39 -3.10
CA ASP A 54 -9.95 -6.29 -1.67
C ASP A 54 -8.62 -6.91 -1.22
N SER A 55 -7.81 -7.36 -2.19
CA SER A 55 -6.50 -7.94 -1.97
C SER A 55 -5.50 -6.87 -1.55
N HIS A 56 -4.83 -7.10 -0.42
CA HIS A 56 -3.73 -6.26 0.02
C HIS A 56 -2.40 -6.96 -0.27
N PRO A 57 -1.33 -6.20 -0.54
CA PRO A 57 -0.03 -6.80 -0.77
C PRO A 57 0.58 -7.35 0.52
N ASN A 58 1.46 -8.33 0.36
CA ASN A 58 2.39 -8.75 1.40
C ASN A 58 3.79 -8.27 0.98
N LEU A 59 4.32 -7.32 1.75
CA LEU A 59 5.54 -6.62 1.44
C LEU A 59 6.72 -7.30 2.10
N ASN A 60 7.85 -7.31 1.38
CA ASN A 60 9.14 -7.72 1.90
C ASN A 60 10.10 -6.54 1.78
N ALA A 61 10.93 -6.37 2.79
CA ALA A 61 12.00 -5.39 2.73
C ALA A 61 13.20 -5.98 2.00
N TYR A 62 13.72 -5.27 1.01
CA TYR A 62 14.95 -5.67 0.32
C TYR A 62 15.71 -4.44 -0.14
N ASP A 63 17.04 -4.56 -0.14
CA ASP A 63 17.96 -3.59 -0.74
C ASP A 63 17.80 -2.15 -0.18
N ARG A 64 18.12 -1.13 -0.98
CA ARG A 64 18.15 0.29 -0.60
C ARG A 64 16.76 0.89 -0.43
N THR A 65 16.72 2.13 0.04
CA THR A 65 15.49 2.90 0.31
C THR A 65 15.36 4.11 -0.63
N PRO A 66 14.97 3.92 -1.91
CA PRO A 66 14.78 5.01 -2.87
C PRO A 66 13.46 5.77 -2.59
N MET A 67 13.30 6.28 -1.37
CA MET A 67 12.08 6.90 -0.90
C MET A 67 11.71 8.15 -1.72
N GLY A 68 12.69 9.00 -2.06
CA GLY A 68 12.42 10.21 -2.86
C GLY A 68 11.87 9.90 -4.25
N GLU A 69 12.36 8.84 -4.89
CA GLU A 69 11.85 8.37 -6.17
C GLU A 69 10.42 7.84 -6.04
N ALA A 70 10.13 7.06 -4.99
CA ALA A 70 8.80 6.56 -4.72
C ALA A 70 7.78 7.67 -4.41
N VAL A 71 8.20 8.72 -3.70
CA VAL A 71 7.33 9.89 -3.46
C VAL A 71 7.04 10.61 -4.77
N ASN A 72 8.04 10.83 -5.62
CA ASN A 72 7.80 11.45 -6.93
C ASN A 72 6.90 10.57 -7.81
N LEU A 73 7.12 9.26 -7.85
CA LEU A 73 6.25 8.32 -8.57
C LEU A 73 4.81 8.38 -8.06
N ALA A 74 4.60 8.46 -6.75
CA ALA A 74 3.26 8.60 -6.19
C ALA A 74 2.61 9.93 -6.60
N LEU A 75 3.37 11.02 -6.69
CA LEU A 75 2.87 12.32 -7.16
C LEU A 75 2.55 12.33 -8.66
N ASP A 76 3.33 11.62 -9.47
CA ASP A 76 3.12 11.53 -10.92
C ASP A 76 1.89 10.68 -11.29
N LEU A 77 1.46 9.79 -10.39
CA LEU A 77 0.32 8.88 -10.58
C LEU A 77 -1.02 9.41 -10.02
N LEU A 78 -1.01 10.47 -9.22
CA LEU A 78 -2.21 11.12 -8.65
C LEU A 78 -3.01 11.88 -9.72
#